data_AF-A0A1S3XDH5-F1
#
_entry.id   AF-A0A1S3XDH5-F1
#
_cell.length_a   1.000
_cell.length_b   1.000
_cell.length_c   1.000
_cell.angle_alpha   90.00
_cell.angle_beta   90.00
_cell.angle_gamma   90.00
#
_symmetry.space_group_name_H-M   'P 1'
#
loop_
_entity.id
_entity.type
_entity.pdbx_description
1 polymer ?
#
loop_
_entity_poly.entity_id
_entity_poly.type
_entity_poly.pdbx_seq_one_letter_code
_entity_poly.pdbx_strand_id
1 'polypeptide(L)'
;MAQPKGSVDANNPNHVCKLHKSLYGLKQAPCACWNNLYLIVYVYDLIVIGNNLKAIDRFIAKLGTGFSIKDLGSLAYFLGIQATRTSTGLFLSQRKYIEDIVQKASMVGANPVATPLAATNSLQPDDSAPISDPHDYRMLVGSLQYLALTRPDIAFSTTRLAQFSHRPTVKH
;
A
#
# COMPACT_ATOMS: atom_id res chain seq x y z
N MET A 1 41.48 -14.46 18.58
CA MET A 1 40.66 -13.81 17.54
C MET A 1 41.62 -13.09 16.63
N ALA A 2 41.59 -13.34 15.32
CA ALA A 2 42.57 -12.81 14.37
C ALA A 2 41.91 -11.79 13.44
N GLN A 3 42.63 -10.72 13.11
CA GLN A 3 42.18 -9.75 12.12
C GLN A 3 42.08 -10.41 10.73
N PRO A 4 41.07 -10.04 9.91
CA PRO A 4 40.90 -10.62 8.58
C PRO A 4 42.06 -10.25 7.65
N LYS A 5 42.41 -11.17 6.73
CA LYS A 5 43.50 -10.97 5.76
C LYS A 5 43.19 -9.78 4.85
N GLY A 6 44.05 -8.76 4.89
CA GLY A 6 43.94 -7.53 4.06
C GLY A 6 43.75 -6.23 4.85
N SER A 7 43.49 -6.30 6.16
CA SER A 7 43.34 -5.13 7.04
C SER A 7 43.96 -5.39 8.41
N VAL A 8 45.25 -5.75 8.40
CA VAL A 8 46.03 -6.04 9.60
C VAL A 8 46.78 -4.78 10.02
N ASP A 9 46.54 -4.32 11.23
CA ASP A 9 47.23 -3.15 11.80
C ASP A 9 48.50 -3.62 12.51
N ALA A 10 49.66 -3.13 12.04
CA ALA A 10 50.98 -3.53 12.56
C ALA A 10 51.22 -3.09 14.00
N ASN A 11 50.54 -2.03 14.47
CA ASN A 11 50.75 -1.47 15.81
C ASN A 11 49.83 -2.09 16.86
N ASN A 12 48.71 -2.69 16.45
CA ASN A 12 47.72 -3.26 17.36
C ASN A 12 47.13 -4.58 16.80
N PRO A 13 47.89 -5.69 16.85
CA PRO A 13 47.51 -6.96 16.20
C PRO A 13 46.28 -7.64 16.81
N ASN A 14 45.89 -7.24 18.03
CA ASN A 14 44.79 -7.84 18.78
C ASN A 14 43.49 -7.00 18.79
N HIS A 15 43.47 -5.83 18.14
CA HIS A 15 42.25 -5.02 18.08
C HIS A 15 41.33 -5.48 16.94
N VAL A 16 40.01 -5.45 17.14
CA VAL A 16 39.02 -5.70 16.09
C VAL A 16 38.11 -4.47 16.03
N CYS A 17 37.86 -3.95 14.82
CA CYS A 17 37.05 -2.74 14.64
C CYS A 17 35.61 -2.98 15.13
N LYS A 18 35.15 -2.13 16.04
CA LYS A 18 33.77 -2.13 16.53
C LYS A 18 32.92 -1.26 15.60
N LEU A 19 32.01 -1.88 14.84
CA LEU A 19 31.10 -1.14 13.96
C LEU A 19 30.06 -0.38 14.82
N HIS A 20 30.02 0.95 14.65
CA HIS A 20 29.15 1.82 15.44
C HIS A 20 27.79 2.15 14.79
N LYS A 21 27.65 1.98 13.46
CA LYS A 21 26.40 2.14 12.68
C LYS A 21 26.41 1.24 11.44
N SER A 22 25.25 0.77 10.98
CA SER A 22 25.12 -0.04 9.77
C SER A 22 24.98 0.82 8.50
N LEU A 23 25.53 0.31 7.39
CA LEU A 23 25.46 0.88 6.04
C LEU A 23 24.54 0.01 5.16
N TYR A 24 23.77 0.66 4.28
CA TYR A 24 22.80 -0.01 3.40
C TYR A 24 23.50 -0.58 2.14
N GLY A 25 23.20 -1.84 1.79
CA GLY A 25 23.75 -2.49 0.58
C GLY A 25 24.25 -3.94 0.73
N LEU A 26 24.15 -4.59 1.89
CA LEU A 26 24.45 -6.02 2.00
C LEU A 26 23.25 -6.85 1.51
N LYS A 27 23.23 -7.16 0.21
CA LYS A 27 22.22 -8.03 -0.40
C LYS A 27 22.25 -9.48 0.12
N GLN A 28 23.25 -9.88 0.92
CA GLN A 28 23.33 -11.14 1.67
C GLN A 28 24.20 -11.01 2.94
N ALA A 29 23.87 -10.11 3.89
CA ALA A 29 24.40 -10.23 5.26
C ALA A 29 23.56 -11.29 6.01
N PRO A 30 24.12 -12.43 6.40
CA PRO A 30 23.37 -13.47 7.10
C PRO A 30 22.93 -12.96 8.46
N CYS A 31 21.71 -13.34 8.86
CA CYS A 31 21.07 -13.06 10.13
C CYS A 31 22.04 -12.97 11.32
N ALA A 32 22.27 -11.75 11.82
CA ALA A 32 23.01 -11.52 13.05
C ALA A 32 22.38 -10.38 13.86
N CYS A 33 21.22 -10.68 14.48
CA CYS A 33 20.63 -9.97 15.64
C CYS A 33 20.39 -8.46 15.51
N TRP A 34 19.35 -8.01 14.80
CA TRP A 34 18.88 -6.63 14.88
C TRP A 34 17.36 -6.61 15.13
N ASN A 35 16.89 -5.75 16.03
CA ASN A 35 15.48 -5.41 16.11
C ASN A 35 15.10 -4.80 14.76
N ASN A 36 14.54 -5.61 13.86
CA ASN A 36 14.19 -5.17 12.53
C ASN A 36 12.98 -4.26 12.65
N LEU A 37 13.22 -2.96 12.53
CA LEU A 37 12.21 -1.93 12.47
C LEU A 37 12.13 -1.42 11.03
N TYR A 38 10.94 -1.48 10.45
CA TYR A 38 10.63 -0.95 9.13
C TYR A 38 9.65 0.20 9.28
N LEU A 39 9.90 1.27 8.54
CA LEU A 39 9.01 2.42 8.44
C LEU A 39 8.54 2.54 7.00
N ILE A 40 7.23 2.52 6.81
CA ILE A 40 6.58 2.81 5.53
C ILE A 40 5.94 4.18 5.66
N VAL A 41 6.26 5.08 4.74
CA VAL A 41 5.72 6.44 4.70
C VAL A 41 4.88 6.57 3.44
N TYR A 42 3.61 6.94 3.61
CA TYR A 42 2.71 7.26 2.52
C TYR A 42 2.04 8.61 2.79
N VAL A 43 2.54 9.66 2.14
CA VAL A 43 2.08 11.05 2.31
C VAL A 43 2.03 11.45 3.81
N TYR A 44 0.84 11.43 4.42
CA TYR A 44 0.59 11.79 5.83
C TYR A 44 0.51 10.59 6.77
N ASP A 45 0.48 9.37 6.24
CA ASP A 45 0.32 8.14 7.00
C ASP A 45 1.67 7.42 7.13
N LEU A 46 2.00 7.02 8.36
CA LEU A 46 3.21 6.27 8.68
C LEU A 46 2.82 4.91 9.27
N ILE A 47 3.35 3.82 8.71
CA ILE A 47 3.24 2.48 9.28
C ILE A 47 4.61 2.06 9.83
N VAL A 48 4.63 1.72 11.12
CA VAL A 48 5.80 1.17 11.79
C VAL A 48 5.61 -0.34 11.97
N ILE A 49 6.55 -1.13 11.45
CA ILE A 49 6.55 -2.59 11.56
C ILE A 49 7.81 -2.99 12.31
N GLY A 50 7.69 -3.80 13.35
CA GLY A 50 8.87 -4.31 14.04
C GLY A 50 8.60 -5.57 14.83
N ASN A 51 9.68 -6.27 15.17
CA ASN A 51 9.65 -7.50 15.97
C ASN A 51 9.72 -7.26 17.49
N ASN A 52 9.87 -6.01 17.93
CA ASN A 52 10.00 -5.63 19.33
C ASN A 52 9.12 -4.41 19.65
N LEU A 53 8.01 -4.65 20.37
CA LEU A 53 7.05 -3.61 20.73
C LEU A 53 7.70 -2.45 21.50
N LYS A 54 8.58 -2.73 22.47
CA LYS A 54 9.30 -1.69 23.23
C LYS A 54 10.23 -0.85 22.35
N ALA A 55 10.74 -1.41 21.24
CA ALA A 55 11.54 -0.66 20.29
C ALA A 55 10.65 0.25 19.41
N ILE A 56 9.46 -0.24 19.02
CA ILE A 56 8.45 0.53 18.29
C ILE A 56 7.97 1.71 19.14
N ASP A 57 7.58 1.48 20.39
CA ASP A 57 7.07 2.54 21.27
C ASP A 57 8.10 3.65 21.49
N ARG A 58 9.37 3.26 21.73
CA ARG A 58 10.49 4.22 21.85
C ARG A 58 10.73 4.98 20.56
N PHE A 59 10.54 4.35 19.41
CA PHE A 59 10.69 5.00 18.12
C PHE A 59 9.54 5.99 17.86
N ILE A 60 8.29 5.60 18.11
CA ILE A 60 7.11 6.48 17.99
C ILE A 60 7.24 7.68 18.92
N ALA A 61 7.65 7.47 20.18
CA ALA A 61 7.87 8.55 21.14
C ALA A 61 8.93 9.55 20.66
N LYS A 62 10.05 9.06 20.11
CA LYS A 62 11.07 9.93 19.51
C LYS A 62 10.54 10.68 18.29
N LEU A 63 9.76 10.02 17.44
CA LEU A 63 9.14 10.68 16.29
C LEU A 63 8.20 11.81 16.74
N GLY A 64 7.38 11.56 17.77
CA GLY A 64 6.46 12.54 18.37
C GLY A 64 7.13 13.76 18.98
N THR A 65 8.40 13.67 19.39
CA THR A 65 9.16 14.86 19.85
C THR A 65 9.56 15.83 18.74
N GLY A 66 9.75 15.33 17.51
CA GLY A 66 10.17 16.15 16.37
C GLY A 66 9.05 16.48 15.40
N PHE A 67 7.99 15.69 15.38
CA PHE A 67 6.86 15.80 14.45
C PHE A 67 5.54 15.68 15.22
N SER A 68 4.54 16.46 14.81
CA SER A 68 3.17 16.37 15.36
C SER A 68 2.46 15.11 14.84
N ILE A 69 2.86 13.94 15.36
CA ILE A 69 2.32 12.64 14.95
C ILE A 69 1.34 12.16 16.02
N LYS A 70 0.17 11.71 15.56
CA LYS A 70 -0.82 11.05 16.41
C LYS A 70 -0.66 9.54 16.28
N ASP A 71 -0.41 8.87 17.40
CA ASP A 71 -0.45 7.41 17.44
C ASP A 71 -1.91 6.94 17.37
N LEU A 72 -2.21 6.11 16.38
CA LEU A 72 -3.52 5.49 16.16
C LEU A 72 -3.60 4.07 16.75
N GLY A 73 -2.50 3.58 17.34
CA GLY A 73 -2.40 2.25 17.90
C GLY A 73 -2.18 1.17 16.84
N SER A 74 -2.86 0.04 17.00
CA SER A 74 -2.73 -1.08 16.06
C SER A 74 -3.28 -0.71 14.67
N LEU A 75 -2.60 -1.18 13.62
CA LEU A 75 -3.03 -0.98 12.24
C LEU A 75 -4.46 -1.53 12.04
N ALA A 76 -5.43 -0.63 11.92
CA ALA A 76 -6.84 -0.96 11.72
C ALA A 76 -7.33 -0.57 10.33
N TYR A 77 -6.92 0.59 9.80
CA TYR A 77 -7.31 1.07 8.48
C TYR A 77 -6.17 1.86 7.84
N PHE A 78 -5.86 1.56 6.57
CA PHE A 78 -4.83 2.26 5.80
C PHE A 78 -5.17 2.17 4.31
N LEU A 79 -5.22 3.32 3.62
CA LEU A 79 -5.54 3.42 2.20
C LEU A 79 -6.78 2.65 1.75
N GLY A 80 -7.88 2.72 2.50
CA GLY A 80 -9.10 1.99 2.13
C GLY A 80 -9.05 0.49 2.45
N ILE A 81 -7.94 -0.02 3.00
CA ILE A 81 -7.78 -1.40 3.44
C ILE A 81 -7.97 -1.46 4.95
N GLN A 82 -8.95 -2.21 5.39
CA GLN A 82 -9.13 -2.59 6.78
C GLN A 82 -8.20 -3.76 7.11
N ALA A 83 -7.40 -3.60 8.17
CA ALA A 83 -6.52 -4.62 8.68
C ALA A 83 -7.08 -5.14 10.02
N THR A 84 -7.47 -6.41 10.06
CA THR A 84 -7.99 -7.06 11.26
C THR A 84 -7.01 -8.13 11.69
N ARG A 85 -6.43 -7.99 12.89
CA ARG A 85 -5.58 -9.03 13.47
C ARG A 85 -6.43 -10.19 13.96
N THR A 86 -6.12 -11.39 13.49
CA THR A 86 -6.70 -12.66 13.95
C THR A 86 -5.64 -13.45 14.71
N SER A 87 -6.04 -14.53 15.39
CA SER A 87 -5.10 -15.41 16.10
C SER A 87 -4.07 -16.06 15.16
N THR A 88 -4.39 -16.19 13.87
CA THR A 88 -3.55 -16.83 12.86
C THR A 88 -2.74 -15.85 12.01
N GLY A 89 -3.01 -14.54 12.08
CA GLY A 89 -2.31 -13.57 11.27
C GLY A 89 -3.03 -12.22 11.12
N LEU A 90 -2.89 -11.62 9.94
CA LEU A 90 -3.50 -10.34 9.59
C LEU A 90 -4.44 -10.55 8.41
N PHE A 91 -5.73 -10.30 8.62
CA PHE A 91 -6.73 -10.33 7.58
C PHE A 91 -6.91 -8.92 7.00
N LEU A 92 -6.73 -8.78 5.70
CA LEU A 92 -6.89 -7.51 4.98
C LEU A 92 -8.20 -7.53 4.18
N SER A 93 -9.03 -6.50 4.34
CA SER A 93 -10.33 -6.39 3.68
C SER A 93 -10.55 -5.00 3.14
N GLN A 94 -10.96 -4.89 1.88
CA GLN A 94 -11.40 -3.63 1.25
C GLN A 94 -12.92 -3.46 1.27
N ARG A 95 -13.66 -4.27 2.05
CA ARG A 95 -15.14 -4.25 2.06
C ARG A 95 -15.72 -2.85 2.26
N LYS A 96 -15.24 -2.11 3.26
CA LYS A 96 -15.71 -0.75 3.53
C LYS A 96 -15.49 0.19 2.34
N TYR A 97 -14.34 0.08 1.67
CA TYR A 97 -14.04 0.87 0.48
C TYR A 97 -14.97 0.55 -0.69
N ILE A 98 -15.35 -0.72 -0.87
CA ILE A 98 -16.35 -1.14 -1.86
C ILE A 98 -17.73 -0.53 -1.53
N GLU A 99 -18.15 -0.61 -0.27
CA GLU A 99 -19.42 -0.04 0.19
C GLU A 99 -19.46 1.48 -0.03
N ASP A 100 -18.36 2.18 0.25
CA ASP A 100 -18.22 3.63 0.00
C ASP A 100 -18.30 3.97 -1.51
N ILE A 101 -17.69 3.16 -2.39
CA ILE A 101 -17.79 3.34 -3.84
C ILE A 101 -19.24 3.14 -4.31
N VAL A 102 -19.90 2.07 -3.88
CA VAL A 102 -21.28 1.76 -4.27
C VAL A 102 -22.24 2.85 -3.81
N GLN A 103 -22.03 3.40 -2.61
CA GLN A 103 -22.80 4.52 -2.10
C GLN A 103 -22.58 5.80 -2.91
N LYS A 104 -21.32 6.13 -3.25
CA LYS A 104 -21.00 7.28 -4.11
C LYS A 104 -21.57 7.16 -5.52
N ALA A 105 -21.60 5.94 -6.07
CA ALA A 105 -22.21 5.65 -7.36
C ALA A 105 -23.75 5.62 -7.33
N SER A 106 -24.38 5.80 -6.16
CA SER A 106 -25.83 5.63 -5.97
C SER A 106 -26.35 4.26 -6.41
N MET A 107 -25.54 3.21 -6.26
CA MET A 107 -25.85 1.83 -6.67
C MET A 107 -26.18 0.91 -5.47
N VAL A 108 -26.58 1.48 -4.34
CA VAL A 108 -26.94 0.71 -3.14
C VAL A 108 -28.12 -0.21 -3.45
N GLY A 109 -27.93 -1.52 -3.24
CA GLY A 109 -28.95 -2.54 -3.55
C GLY A 109 -28.95 -3.04 -4.99
N ALA A 110 -27.98 -2.66 -5.82
CA ALA A 110 -27.81 -3.23 -7.16
C ALA A 110 -27.55 -4.74 -7.09
N ASN A 111 -28.11 -5.49 -8.05
CA ASN A 111 -27.91 -6.93 -8.14
C ASN A 111 -26.46 -7.26 -8.53
N PRO A 112 -25.83 -8.28 -7.90
CA PRO A 112 -24.48 -8.68 -8.24
C PRO A 112 -24.41 -9.25 -9.66
N VAL A 113 -23.39 -8.86 -10.41
CA VAL A 113 -23.11 -9.36 -11.75
C VAL A 113 -21.73 -9.99 -11.77
N ALA A 114 -21.64 -11.25 -12.23
CA ALA A 114 -20.38 -11.99 -12.28
C ALA A 114 -19.44 -11.52 -13.41
N THR A 115 -20.00 -10.99 -14.49
CA THR A 115 -19.27 -10.52 -15.66
C THR A 115 -19.63 -9.06 -15.95
N PRO A 116 -18.86 -8.09 -15.42
CA PRO A 116 -19.22 -6.68 -15.49
C PRO A 116 -19.26 -6.12 -16.92
N LEU A 117 -18.45 -6.68 -17.83
CA LEU A 117 -18.38 -6.26 -19.22
C LEU A 117 -18.13 -7.47 -20.13
N ALA A 118 -18.96 -7.62 -21.17
CA ALA A 118 -18.75 -8.64 -22.20
C ALA A 118 -17.55 -8.28 -23.08
N ALA A 119 -16.67 -9.25 -23.36
CA ALA A 119 -15.48 -9.05 -24.19
C ALA A 119 -15.81 -8.68 -25.65
N THR A 120 -17.01 -8.99 -26.13
CA THR A 120 -17.46 -8.77 -27.50
C THR A 120 -18.07 -7.39 -27.74
N ASN A 121 -18.44 -6.66 -26.69
CA ASN A 121 -19.01 -5.32 -26.82
C ASN A 121 -17.87 -4.31 -26.99
N SER A 122 -17.61 -3.94 -28.24
CA SER A 122 -16.57 -2.97 -28.58
C SER A 122 -17.07 -1.56 -28.30
N LEU A 123 -16.95 -1.11 -27.05
CA LEU A 123 -17.14 0.30 -26.66
C LEU A 123 -16.33 1.19 -27.62
N GLN A 124 -17.01 2.12 -28.29
CA GLN A 124 -16.38 3.07 -29.22
C GLN A 124 -16.20 4.47 -28.60
N PRO A 125 -15.19 5.25 -29.01
CA PRO A 125 -14.99 6.62 -28.53
C PRO A 125 -16.18 7.57 -28.79
N ASP A 126 -17.03 7.25 -29.77
CA ASP A 126 -18.10 8.11 -30.30
C ASP A 126 -19.50 7.46 -30.14
N ASP A 127 -19.62 6.44 -29.28
CA ASP A 127 -20.77 5.54 -29.25
C ASP A 127 -22.07 6.22 -28.78
N SER A 128 -21.96 7.36 -28.09
CA SER A 128 -23.07 8.18 -27.61
C SER A 128 -22.65 9.62 -27.32
N ALA A 129 -23.60 10.46 -26.91
CA ALA A 129 -23.32 11.84 -26.51
C ALA A 129 -22.28 11.89 -25.37
N PRO A 130 -21.39 12.89 -25.34
CA PRO A 130 -20.45 13.07 -24.24
C PRO A 130 -21.20 13.32 -22.93
N ILE A 131 -20.64 12.84 -21.81
CA ILE A 131 -21.16 13.18 -20.49
C ILE A 131 -20.87 14.66 -20.22
N SER A 132 -21.85 15.39 -19.67
CA SER A 132 -21.75 16.84 -19.40
C SER A 132 -20.66 17.17 -18.37
N ASP A 133 -20.50 16.33 -17.35
CA ASP A 133 -19.40 16.44 -16.37
C ASP A 133 -18.64 15.10 -16.27
N PRO A 134 -17.38 15.02 -16.76
CA PRO A 134 -16.57 13.82 -16.68
C PRO A 134 -15.97 13.58 -15.28
N HIS A 135 -16.20 14.47 -14.30
CA HIS A 135 -15.63 14.34 -12.95
C HIS A 135 -16.05 13.03 -12.28
N ASP A 136 -17.35 12.76 -12.21
CA ASP A 136 -17.89 11.57 -11.54
C ASP A 136 -17.40 10.28 -12.22
N TYR A 137 -17.37 10.28 -13.55
CA TYR A 137 -16.82 9.16 -14.33
C TYR A 137 -15.36 8.89 -13.95
N ARG A 138 -14.50 9.91 -13.99
CA ARG A 138 -13.07 9.77 -13.69
C ARG A 138 -12.84 9.37 -12.24
N MET A 139 -13.62 9.92 -11.31
CA MET A 139 -13.55 9.58 -9.89
C MET A 139 -13.92 8.12 -9.64
N LEU A 140 -15.01 7.63 -10.26
CA LEU A 140 -15.44 6.24 -10.14
C LEU A 140 -14.44 5.28 -10.78
N VAL A 141 -14.01 5.56 -12.01
CA VAL A 141 -13.01 4.72 -12.71
C VAL A 141 -11.69 4.68 -11.94
N GLY A 142 -11.22 5.81 -11.39
CA GLY A 142 -10.02 5.84 -10.55
C GLY A 142 -10.18 5.01 -9.27
N SER A 143 -11.36 5.07 -8.64
CA SER A 143 -11.65 4.28 -7.43
C SER A 143 -11.73 2.77 -7.73
N LEU A 144 -12.36 2.40 -8.84
CA LEU A 144 -12.41 1.03 -9.33
C LEU A 144 -11.02 0.51 -9.73
N GLN A 145 -10.15 1.37 -10.26
CA GLN A 145 -8.78 0.99 -10.64
C GLN A 145 -7.95 0.64 -9.41
N TYR A 146 -8.12 1.40 -8.32
CA TYR A 146 -7.51 1.07 -7.04
C TYR A 146 -8.08 -0.24 -6.46
N LEU A 147 -9.39 -0.45 -6.57
CA LEU A 147 -10.05 -1.69 -6.13
C LEU A 147 -9.59 -2.93 -6.93
N ALA A 148 -9.32 -2.78 -8.23
CA ALA A 148 -8.87 -3.86 -9.09
C ALA A 148 -7.54 -4.51 -8.65
N LEU A 149 -6.75 -3.83 -7.80
CA LEU A 149 -5.53 -4.39 -7.21
C LEU A 149 -5.80 -5.62 -6.32
N THR A 150 -6.96 -5.67 -5.65
CA THR A 150 -7.36 -6.82 -4.81
C THR A 150 -8.51 -7.63 -5.42
N ARG A 151 -9.21 -7.07 -6.41
CA ARG A 151 -10.35 -7.68 -7.12
C ARG A 151 -10.03 -7.85 -8.61
N PRO A 152 -9.29 -8.90 -8.98
CA PRO A 152 -8.89 -9.11 -10.38
C PRO A 152 -10.07 -9.37 -11.32
N ASP A 153 -11.22 -9.80 -10.79
CA ASP A 153 -12.45 -10.07 -11.53
C ASP A 153 -13.05 -8.82 -12.21
N ILE A 154 -12.84 -7.62 -11.66
CA ILE A 154 -13.26 -6.36 -12.27
C ILE A 154 -12.16 -5.68 -13.09
N ALA A 155 -10.93 -6.20 -13.07
CA ALA A 155 -9.77 -5.53 -13.64
C ALA A 155 -9.91 -5.30 -15.15
N PHE A 156 -10.49 -6.26 -15.87
CA PHE A 156 -10.74 -6.13 -17.32
C PHE A 156 -11.69 -4.96 -17.63
N SER A 157 -12.86 -4.94 -16.99
CA SER A 157 -13.86 -3.89 -17.18
C SER A 157 -13.33 -2.52 -16.81
N THR A 158 -12.67 -2.39 -15.66
CA THR A 158 -12.14 -1.12 -15.19
C THR A 158 -11.04 -0.59 -16.10
N THR A 159 -10.11 -1.45 -16.52
CA THR A 159 -9.02 -1.06 -17.43
C THR A 159 -9.57 -0.62 -18.78
N ARG A 160 -10.64 -1.27 -19.26
CA ARG A 160 -11.30 -0.89 -20.51
C ARG A 160 -11.97 0.48 -20.39
N LEU A 161 -12.70 0.75 -19.31
CA LEU A 161 -13.32 2.05 -19.04
C LEU A 161 -12.27 3.17 -18.89
N ALA A 162 -11.14 2.89 -18.24
CA ALA A 162 -10.06 3.86 -18.06
C ALA A 162 -9.54 4.47 -19.37
N GLN A 163 -9.63 3.75 -20.50
CA GLN A 163 -9.23 4.24 -21.82
C GLN A 163 -10.06 5.45 -22.29
N PHE A 164 -11.30 5.59 -21.81
CA PHE A 164 -12.22 6.65 -22.21
C PHE A 164 -12.23 7.86 -21.26
N SER A 165 -11.34 7.89 -20.27
CA SER A 165 -11.30 8.95 -19.24
C SER A 165 -11.15 10.37 -19.82
N HIS A 166 -10.52 10.53 -20.98
CA HIS A 166 -10.39 11.85 -21.60
C HIS A 166 -11.75 12.40 -22.03
N ARG A 167 -12.59 11.57 -22.67
CA ARG A 167 -13.88 11.97 -23.23
C ARG A 167 -14.92 10.85 -23.06
N PRO A 168 -15.48 10.68 -21.85
CA PRO A 168 -16.48 9.65 -21.60
C PRO A 168 -17.81 9.97 -22.28
N THR A 169 -18.56 8.94 -22.65
CA THR A 169 -19.88 9.04 -23.29
C THR A 169 -20.93 8.37 -22.40
N VAL A 170 -22.21 8.65 -22.57
CA VAL A 170 -23.29 8.10 -21.71
C VAL A 170 -23.34 6.56 -21.71
N LYS A 171 -22.87 5.90 -22.77
CA LYS A 171 -22.75 4.44 -22.83
C LYS A 171 -21.56 3.86 -22.05
N HIS A 172 -20.54 4.68 -21.75
CA HIS A 172 -19.35 4.28 -20.99
C HIS A 172 -19.63 4.34 -19.49
#